data_AF-A0A532V6Y7-F1
#
_entry.id   AF-A0A532V6Y7-F1
#
_cell.length_a   1.000
_cell.length_b   1.000
_cell.length_c   1.000
_cell.angle_alpha   90.00
_cell.angle_beta   90.00
_cell.angle_gamma   90.00
#
_symmetry.space_group_name_H-M   'P 1'
#
loop_
_entity.id
_entity.type
_entity.pdbx_description
1 polymer ?
#
loop_
_entity_poly.entity_id
_entity_poly.type
_entity_poly.pdbx_seq_one_letter_code
_entity_poly.pdbx_strand_id
1 'polypeptide(L)'
;MKKTLIVVAALIVLPFALFAAERIVVLELLCRTACVHCPGAAIGADAVAENHPGEVLLVEYHLSDPFQNNESVTRAVFYSGDTVYIPAAFFDGVVKYIGPDAASNYESAFQARADSLSLLEITLEKTEDAYMSGGTLTATIKNTSEHEITGRVHFTITESNIRYSWVKDKKWVNFALRDMLPDAYGAEITLAAGADTTITRDYEINPAWPYHTDDLDNIEFGCFVQDTTVYQGRLREILQAAVIPLANPLLEGIEEKPLPISFSLKVPTLVHAHGYIELSLDATYQVNLTLYDAIGRLVKTLHAGALSAGSHLIAIEVETLPAGAYFIRASAGRHKQVSKLIILE
;
A
#
# COMPACT_ATOMS: atom_id res chain seq x y z
N MET A 1 -68.51 8.88 27.30
CA MET A 1 -67.56 7.77 27.08
C MET A 1 -66.34 8.31 26.34
N LYS A 2 -65.29 8.73 27.06
CA LYS A 2 -64.04 9.23 26.48
C LYS A 2 -63.15 8.01 26.20
N LYS A 3 -62.88 7.72 24.93
CA LYS A 3 -61.96 6.65 24.52
C LYS A 3 -60.54 7.20 24.61
N THR A 4 -59.80 6.78 25.63
CA THR A 4 -58.38 7.09 25.78
C THR A 4 -57.60 6.24 24.76
N LEU A 5 -56.99 6.90 23.77
CA LEU A 5 -56.14 6.25 22.78
C LEU A 5 -54.77 6.03 23.45
N ILE A 6 -54.45 4.80 23.82
CA ILE A 6 -53.11 4.42 24.29
C ILE A 6 -52.24 4.24 23.05
N VAL A 7 -51.34 5.18 22.79
CA VAL A 7 -50.30 5.06 21.78
C VAL A 7 -49.20 4.19 22.39
N VAL A 8 -49.16 2.91 22.00
CA VAL A 8 -48.04 2.02 22.27
C VAL A 8 -46.93 2.41 21.28
N ALA A 9 -45.93 3.14 21.76
CA ALA A 9 -44.71 3.38 21.00
C ALA A 9 -43.94 2.06 20.93
N ALA A 10 -44.04 1.36 19.79
CA ALA A 10 -43.19 0.23 19.50
C ALA A 10 -41.75 0.77 19.33
N LEU A 11 -40.88 0.45 20.29
CA LEU A 11 -39.44 0.67 20.15
C LEU A 11 -38.97 -0.22 19.00
N ILE A 12 -38.81 0.36 17.81
CA ILE A 12 -38.12 -0.28 16.70
C ILE A 12 -36.65 -0.26 17.09
N VAL A 13 -36.17 -1.35 17.71
CA VAL A 13 -34.74 -1.63 17.79
C VAL A 13 -34.30 -1.92 16.37
N LEU A 14 -33.79 -0.89 15.67
CA LEU A 14 -33.07 -1.11 14.43
C LEU A 14 -31.90 -2.04 14.78
N PRO A 15 -31.75 -3.20 14.13
CA PRO A 15 -30.53 -3.97 14.30
C PRO A 15 -29.38 -3.08 13.82
N PHE A 16 -28.53 -2.64 14.74
CA PHE A 16 -27.21 -2.16 14.37
C PHE A 16 -26.54 -3.33 13.67
N ALA A 17 -26.43 -3.26 12.35
CA ALA A 17 -25.54 -4.14 11.62
C ALA A 17 -24.13 -3.83 12.12
N LEU A 18 -23.59 -4.71 12.96
CA LEU A 18 -22.16 -4.79 13.20
C LEU A 18 -21.55 -5.19 11.85
N PHE A 19 -21.07 -4.21 11.09
CA PHE A 19 -20.19 -4.48 9.96
C PHE A 19 -18.85 -4.90 10.59
N ALA A 20 -18.49 -6.18 10.46
CA ALA A 20 -17.14 -6.61 10.78
C ALA A 20 -16.18 -5.94 9.79
N ALA A 21 -15.04 -5.47 10.27
CA ALA A 21 -14.01 -4.93 9.38
C ALA A 21 -13.57 -6.02 8.39
N GLU A 22 -13.39 -5.63 7.13
CA GLU A 22 -12.76 -6.48 6.13
C GLU A 22 -11.32 -6.77 6.56
N ARG A 23 -10.89 -8.02 6.37
CA ARG A 23 -9.58 -8.46 6.83
C ARG A 23 -8.52 -8.00 5.85
N ILE A 24 -7.50 -7.32 6.36
CA ILE A 24 -6.25 -7.12 5.62
C ILE A 24 -5.34 -8.29 5.96
N VAL A 25 -5.07 -9.15 4.98
CA VAL A 25 -4.24 -10.35 5.17
C VAL A 25 -2.78 -9.93 5.24
N VAL A 26 -2.06 -10.39 6.26
CA VAL A 26 -0.61 -10.16 6.33
C VAL A 26 0.11 -11.31 5.64
N LEU A 27 0.84 -11.01 4.57
CA LEU A 27 1.69 -11.95 3.85
C LEU A 27 3.16 -11.70 4.20
N GLU A 28 3.74 -12.61 4.97
CA GLU A 28 5.14 -12.54 5.39
C GLU A 28 5.97 -13.56 4.62
N LEU A 29 6.95 -13.10 3.85
CA LEU A 29 7.82 -13.95 3.04
C LEU A 29 9.25 -13.94 3.57
N LEU A 30 9.76 -15.10 3.99
CA LEU A 30 11.19 -15.29 4.26
C LEU A 30 11.92 -15.54 2.94
N CYS A 31 12.88 -14.68 2.59
CA CYS A 31 13.48 -14.64 1.26
C CYS A 31 15.00 -14.41 1.31
N ARG A 32 15.68 -14.67 0.18
CA ARG A 32 17.03 -14.14 -0.07
C ARG A 32 17.37 -14.06 -1.56
N THR A 33 18.15 -13.06 -1.95
CA THR A 33 18.50 -12.79 -3.35
C THR A 33 19.35 -13.86 -4.02
N ALA A 34 20.11 -14.64 -3.23
CA ALA A 34 20.97 -15.73 -3.70
C ALA A 34 20.25 -17.10 -3.80
N CYS A 35 18.98 -17.20 -3.39
CA CYS A 35 18.23 -18.45 -3.35
C CYS A 35 17.53 -18.73 -4.68
N VAL A 36 17.84 -19.87 -5.32
CA VAL A 36 17.35 -20.22 -6.66
C VAL A 36 15.82 -20.32 -6.77
N HIS A 37 15.15 -20.59 -5.64
CA HIS A 37 13.70 -20.75 -5.56
C HIS A 37 12.95 -19.49 -5.13
N CYS A 38 13.66 -18.53 -4.55
CA CYS A 38 13.09 -17.33 -3.97
C CYS A 38 12.49 -16.35 -4.99
N PRO A 39 13.05 -16.20 -6.21
CA PRO A 39 12.41 -15.42 -7.25
C PRO A 39 10.98 -15.87 -7.57
N GLY A 40 10.69 -17.17 -7.55
CA GLY A 40 9.33 -17.69 -7.77
C GLY A 40 8.39 -17.24 -6.65
N ALA A 41 8.81 -17.46 -5.39
CA ALA A 41 8.04 -17.08 -4.21
C ALA A 41 7.74 -15.57 -4.15
N ALA A 42 8.75 -14.74 -4.44
CA ALA A 42 8.59 -13.29 -4.52
C ALA A 42 7.61 -12.89 -5.64
N ILE A 43 7.67 -13.53 -6.82
CA ILE A 43 6.71 -13.27 -7.90
C ILE A 43 5.28 -13.68 -7.49
N GLY A 44 5.12 -14.81 -6.79
CA GLY A 44 3.83 -15.24 -6.27
C GLY A 44 3.25 -14.27 -5.24
N ALA A 45 4.09 -13.75 -4.34
CA ALA A 45 3.71 -12.74 -3.36
C ALA A 45 3.38 -11.38 -4.02
N ASP A 46 4.24 -10.91 -4.93
CA ASP A 46 4.04 -9.71 -5.74
C ASP A 46 2.67 -9.77 -6.46
N ALA A 47 2.32 -10.92 -7.04
CA ALA A 47 1.05 -11.11 -7.73
C ALA A 47 -0.18 -11.01 -6.81
N VAL A 48 -0.08 -11.45 -5.55
CA VAL A 48 -1.17 -11.26 -4.56
C VAL A 48 -1.34 -9.78 -4.25
N ALA A 49 -0.25 -9.06 -4.01
CA ALA A 49 -0.30 -7.62 -3.75
C ALA A 49 -0.85 -6.82 -4.94
N GLU A 50 -0.50 -7.21 -6.16
CA GLU A 50 -1.01 -6.57 -7.38
C GLU A 50 -2.51 -6.83 -7.61
N ASN A 51 -2.98 -8.05 -7.31
CA ASN A 51 -4.38 -8.43 -7.52
C ASN A 51 -5.33 -7.90 -6.44
N HIS A 52 -4.83 -7.64 -5.23
CA HIS A 52 -5.64 -7.29 -4.05
C HIS A 52 -5.11 -6.01 -3.35
N PRO A 53 -5.05 -4.87 -4.06
CA PRO A 53 -4.49 -3.64 -3.51
C PRO A 53 -5.30 -3.15 -2.30
N GLY A 54 -4.62 -2.92 -1.18
CA GLY A 54 -5.25 -2.48 0.07
C GLY A 54 -5.86 -3.60 0.93
N GLU A 55 -5.92 -4.83 0.43
CA GLU A 55 -6.43 -6.00 1.16
C GLU A 55 -5.31 -6.91 1.68
N VAL A 56 -4.05 -6.62 1.34
CA VAL A 56 -2.87 -7.36 1.80
C VAL A 56 -1.77 -6.41 2.28
N LEU A 57 -1.17 -6.74 3.42
CA LEU A 57 0.10 -6.18 3.87
C LEU A 57 1.21 -7.21 3.58
N LEU A 58 2.02 -6.95 2.54
CA LEU A 58 3.14 -7.81 2.16
C LEU A 58 4.44 -7.32 2.79
N VAL A 59 5.17 -8.22 3.44
CA VAL A 59 6.48 -7.96 4.06
C VAL A 59 7.47 -9.06 3.67
N GLU A 60 8.52 -8.71 2.92
CA GLU A 60 9.63 -9.60 2.60
C GLU A 60 10.77 -9.46 3.63
N TYR A 61 10.96 -10.50 4.44
CA TYR A 61 12.09 -10.62 5.36
C TYR A 61 13.28 -11.25 4.66
N HIS A 62 14.29 -10.44 4.44
CA HIS A 62 15.51 -10.83 3.76
C HIS A 62 16.55 -11.43 4.71
N LEU A 63 17.22 -12.49 4.27
CA LEU A 63 18.20 -13.22 5.08
C LEU A 63 19.49 -13.52 4.33
N SER A 64 20.63 -13.22 4.94
CA SER A 64 21.98 -13.43 4.41
C SER A 64 22.20 -12.78 3.03
N ASP A 65 21.65 -11.59 2.84
CA ASP A 65 21.84 -10.75 1.66
C ASP A 65 21.81 -9.26 2.05
N PRO A 66 22.01 -8.31 1.10
CA PRO A 66 22.10 -6.89 1.42
C PRO A 66 20.86 -6.28 2.09
N PHE A 67 19.68 -6.90 2.01
CA PHE A 67 18.45 -6.35 2.57
C PHE A 67 18.12 -6.91 3.96
N GLN A 68 18.99 -7.76 4.52
CA GLN A 68 18.81 -8.29 5.86
C GLN A 68 18.99 -7.19 6.92
N ASN A 69 18.06 -7.13 7.87
CA ASN A 69 18.15 -6.40 9.13
C ASN A 69 17.90 -7.33 10.34
N ASN A 70 18.01 -6.81 11.57
CA ASN A 70 17.87 -7.60 12.80
C ASN A 70 16.45 -8.15 12.95
N GLU A 71 15.48 -7.38 12.50
CA GLU A 71 14.05 -7.63 12.56
C GLU A 71 13.72 -8.84 11.67
N SER A 72 14.25 -8.88 10.45
CA SER A 72 14.12 -10.03 9.54
C SER A 72 14.67 -11.32 10.14
N VAL A 73 15.84 -11.27 10.78
CA VAL A 73 16.42 -12.44 11.45
C VAL A 73 15.53 -12.89 12.62
N THR A 74 15.02 -11.94 13.39
CA THR A 74 14.15 -12.22 14.55
C THR A 74 12.81 -12.83 14.11
N ARG A 75 12.17 -12.28 13.09
CA ARG A 75 10.92 -12.80 12.50
C ARG A 75 11.13 -14.18 11.86
N ALA A 76 12.28 -14.43 11.23
CA ALA A 76 12.62 -15.74 10.70
C ALA A 76 12.72 -16.82 11.79
N VAL A 77 13.37 -16.50 12.92
CA VAL A 77 13.44 -17.39 14.10
C VAL A 77 12.07 -17.55 14.74
N PHE A 78 11.29 -16.47 14.84
CA PHE A 78 9.92 -16.54 15.35
C PHE A 78 9.09 -17.57 14.59
N TYR A 79 9.17 -17.61 13.26
CA TYR A 79 8.42 -18.57 12.46
C TYR A 79 9.02 -19.97 12.41
N SER A 80 10.35 -20.08 12.37
CA SER A 80 11.03 -21.33 11.99
C SER A 80 11.85 -21.97 13.11
N GLY A 81 11.96 -21.32 14.28
CA GLY A 81 12.85 -21.76 15.35
C GLY A 81 14.30 -21.81 14.88
N ASP A 82 15.01 -22.88 15.27
CA ASP A 82 16.44 -23.06 14.94
C ASP A 82 16.69 -23.46 13.47
N THR A 83 15.65 -23.85 12.72
CA THR A 83 15.79 -24.31 11.33
C THR A 83 14.96 -23.45 10.39
N VAL A 84 15.59 -22.40 9.84
CA VAL A 84 14.94 -21.47 8.91
C VAL A 84 14.83 -22.09 7.51
N TYR A 85 13.61 -22.14 6.98
CA TYR A 85 13.33 -22.57 5.61
C TYR A 85 13.13 -21.36 4.71
N ILE A 86 13.80 -21.33 3.55
CA ILE A 86 13.76 -20.22 2.59
C ILE A 86 13.62 -20.81 1.16
N PRO A 87 12.64 -20.37 0.34
CA PRO A 87 11.59 -19.43 0.69
C PRO A 87 10.50 -20.08 1.55
N ALA A 88 9.88 -19.29 2.44
CA ALA A 88 8.71 -19.69 3.21
C ALA A 88 7.77 -18.49 3.37
N ALA A 89 6.51 -18.68 3.00
CA ALA A 89 5.47 -17.65 3.08
C ALA A 89 4.46 -18.00 4.18
N PHE A 90 3.99 -16.99 4.91
CA PHE A 90 3.04 -17.12 5.99
C PHE A 90 1.91 -16.10 5.79
N PHE A 91 0.68 -16.57 5.67
CA PHE A 91 -0.51 -15.73 5.58
C PHE A 91 -1.18 -15.69 6.95
N ASP A 92 -1.27 -14.50 7.54
CA ASP A 92 -1.66 -14.23 8.93
C ASP A 92 -0.92 -15.08 9.97
N GLY A 93 0.29 -15.56 9.67
CA GLY A 93 0.98 -16.53 10.52
C GLY A 93 0.31 -17.91 10.65
N VAL A 94 -0.79 -18.17 9.94
CA VAL A 94 -1.59 -19.41 10.01
C VAL A 94 -1.32 -20.34 8.82
N VAL A 95 -1.49 -19.82 7.60
CA VAL A 95 -1.28 -20.63 6.38
C VAL A 95 0.18 -20.51 5.97
N LYS A 96 0.88 -21.65 5.92
CA LYS A 96 2.30 -21.71 5.58
C LYS A 96 2.52 -22.37 4.22
N TYR A 97 3.32 -21.74 3.36
CA TYR A 97 3.95 -22.38 2.20
C TYR A 97 5.47 -22.49 2.38
N ILE A 98 6.10 -23.44 1.68
CA ILE A 98 7.55 -23.58 1.58
C ILE A 98 7.90 -23.93 0.14
N GLY A 99 8.87 -23.23 -0.44
CA GLY A 99 9.42 -23.54 -1.76
C GLY A 99 8.94 -22.61 -2.89
N PRO A 100 9.43 -22.86 -4.12
CA PRO A 100 8.98 -22.16 -5.32
C PRO A 100 7.64 -22.76 -5.77
N ASP A 101 6.87 -21.99 -6.50
CA ASP A 101 5.42 -22.14 -6.50
C ASP A 101 4.83 -22.00 -7.91
N ALA A 102 3.54 -21.71 -7.93
CA ALA A 102 2.92 -20.87 -8.93
C ALA A 102 2.07 -19.83 -8.19
N ALA A 103 1.92 -18.64 -8.78
CA ALA A 103 1.11 -17.55 -8.22
C ALA A 103 -0.30 -17.98 -7.77
N SER A 104 -0.89 -19.00 -8.42
CA SER A 104 -2.18 -19.58 -8.03
C SER A 104 -2.22 -20.18 -6.62
N ASN A 105 -1.08 -20.68 -6.10
CA ASN A 105 -0.99 -21.21 -4.74
C ASN A 105 -0.96 -20.08 -3.71
N TYR A 106 -0.26 -18.99 -4.01
CA TYR A 106 -0.26 -17.79 -3.18
C TYR A 106 -1.66 -17.16 -3.12
N GLU A 107 -2.32 -17.06 -4.28
CA GLU A 107 -3.72 -16.63 -4.36
C GLU A 107 -4.65 -17.50 -3.51
N SER A 108 -4.58 -18.83 -3.65
CA SER A 108 -5.41 -19.74 -2.86
C SER A 108 -5.15 -19.62 -1.35
N ALA A 109 -3.90 -19.37 -0.95
CA ALA A 109 -3.52 -19.18 0.45
C ALA A 109 -4.01 -17.83 1.02
N PHE A 110 -3.97 -16.77 0.21
CA PHE A 110 -4.58 -15.48 0.51
C PHE A 110 -6.09 -15.62 0.74
N GLN A 111 -6.80 -16.24 -0.21
CA GLN A 111 -8.27 -16.41 -0.13
C GLN A 111 -8.69 -17.22 1.11
N ALA A 112 -7.90 -18.23 1.50
CA ALA A 112 -8.15 -19.00 2.73
C ALA A 112 -8.11 -18.15 4.02
N ARG A 113 -7.54 -16.94 3.96
CA ARG A 113 -7.51 -15.96 5.05
C ARG A 113 -8.48 -14.82 4.83
N ALA A 114 -8.55 -14.25 3.63
CA ALA A 114 -9.39 -13.10 3.29
C ALA A 114 -10.87 -13.34 3.68
N ASP A 115 -11.39 -14.55 3.48
CA ASP A 115 -12.76 -14.93 3.84
C ASP A 115 -13.04 -15.03 5.36
N SER A 116 -12.01 -14.87 6.21
CA SER A 116 -12.16 -14.98 7.66
C SER A 116 -12.38 -13.63 8.34
N LEU A 117 -13.42 -13.55 9.17
CA LEU A 117 -13.74 -12.34 9.93
C LEU A 117 -12.56 -11.91 10.81
N SER A 118 -12.33 -10.60 10.89
CA SER A 118 -11.39 -10.03 11.85
C SER A 118 -12.07 -9.82 13.21
N LEU A 119 -11.30 -10.05 14.28
CA LEU A 119 -11.72 -9.78 15.66
C LEU A 119 -11.37 -8.36 16.13
N LEU A 120 -10.67 -7.59 15.27
CA LEU A 120 -10.21 -6.24 15.56
C LEU A 120 -10.53 -5.32 14.37
N GLU A 121 -10.74 -4.04 14.67
CA GLU A 121 -10.63 -2.94 13.71
C GLU A 121 -9.29 -2.24 13.97
N ILE A 122 -8.52 -1.96 12.91
CA ILE A 122 -7.30 -1.15 12.99
C ILE A 122 -7.42 0.01 12.01
N THR A 123 -7.31 1.23 12.52
CA THR A 123 -7.08 2.42 11.70
C THR A 123 -5.63 2.85 11.87
N LEU A 124 -4.91 3.02 10.76
CA LEU A 124 -3.52 3.48 10.76
C LEU A 124 -3.46 4.86 10.11
N GLU A 125 -2.90 5.81 10.85
CA GLU A 125 -2.69 7.19 10.42
C GLU A 125 -1.21 7.53 10.52
N LYS A 126 -0.78 8.55 9.78
CA LYS A 126 0.59 9.05 9.88
C LYS A 126 0.66 10.57 9.94
N THR A 127 1.74 11.06 10.54
CA THR A 127 2.22 12.43 10.37
C THR A 127 3.58 12.38 9.71
N GLU A 128 3.95 13.45 9.01
CA GLU A 128 5.18 13.53 8.23
C GLU A 128 5.87 14.87 8.51
N ASP A 129 7.19 14.85 8.56
CA ASP A 129 7.98 16.07 8.50
C ASP A 129 7.94 16.70 7.08
N ALA A 130 8.52 17.89 6.94
CA ALA A 130 8.51 18.62 5.67
C ALA A 130 9.30 17.93 4.54
N TYR A 131 10.10 16.91 4.86
CA TYR A 131 10.95 16.16 3.93
C TYR A 131 10.47 14.72 3.72
N MET A 132 9.37 14.34 4.37
CA MET A 132 8.83 12.98 4.41
C MET A 132 9.87 11.92 4.83
N SER A 133 10.90 12.35 5.59
CA SER A 133 11.99 11.50 6.07
C SER A 133 11.73 10.94 7.46
N GLY A 134 10.74 11.46 8.17
CA GLY A 134 10.37 11.02 9.49
C GLY A 134 9.02 11.57 9.91
N GLY A 135 8.48 11.05 11.00
CA GLY A 135 7.16 11.40 11.48
C GLY A 135 6.65 10.39 12.49
N THR A 136 5.33 10.26 12.58
CA THR A 136 4.70 9.31 13.51
C THR A 136 3.69 8.41 12.80
N LEU A 137 3.66 7.13 13.13
CA LEU A 137 2.56 6.21 12.83
C LEU A 137 1.67 6.07 14.05
N THR A 138 0.36 6.23 13.89
CA THR A 138 -0.63 6.07 14.96
C THR A 138 -1.65 5.02 14.57
N ALA A 139 -1.67 3.91 15.29
CA ALA A 139 -2.67 2.87 15.16
C ALA A 139 -3.75 3.03 16.24
N THR A 140 -5.01 3.12 15.85
CA THR A 140 -6.16 2.97 16.73
C THR A 140 -6.74 1.58 16.54
N ILE A 141 -6.74 0.78 17.60
CA ILE A 141 -7.07 -0.65 17.58
C ILE A 141 -8.27 -0.86 18.47
N LYS A 142 -9.35 -1.41 17.91
CA LYS A 142 -10.59 -1.67 18.63
C LYS A 142 -10.94 -3.14 18.59
N ASN A 143 -11.24 -3.69 19.75
CA ASN A 143 -11.73 -5.06 19.88
C ASN A 143 -13.22 -5.12 19.56
N THR A 144 -13.56 -5.78 18.45
CA THR A 144 -14.95 -5.94 17.98
C THR A 144 -15.57 -7.27 18.42
N SER A 145 -14.82 -8.11 19.12
CA SER A 145 -15.27 -9.40 19.63
C SER A 145 -15.98 -9.28 20.99
N GLU A 146 -16.59 -10.39 21.43
CA GLU A 146 -17.25 -10.52 22.73
C GLU A 146 -16.31 -10.95 23.86
N HIS A 147 -15.01 -11.07 23.60
CA HIS A 147 -14.02 -11.58 24.55
C HIS A 147 -12.80 -10.67 24.65
N GLU A 148 -12.00 -10.84 25.70
CA GLU A 148 -10.72 -10.15 25.82
C GLU A 148 -9.73 -10.67 24.77
N ILE A 149 -8.96 -9.76 24.17
CA ILE A 149 -7.89 -10.07 23.22
C ILE A 149 -6.57 -9.60 23.81
N THR A 150 -5.57 -10.49 23.82
CA THR A 150 -4.19 -10.17 24.20
C THR A 150 -3.24 -10.52 23.07
N GLY A 151 -2.41 -9.57 22.66
CA GLY A 151 -1.52 -9.74 21.51
C GLY A 151 -0.37 -8.76 21.52
N ARG A 152 0.38 -8.74 20.41
CA ARG A 152 1.47 -7.80 20.15
C ARG A 152 1.17 -7.00 18.90
N VAL A 153 1.31 -5.69 19.01
CA VAL A 153 1.18 -4.75 17.90
C VAL A 153 2.55 -4.54 17.29
N HIS A 154 2.63 -4.70 15.99
CA HIS A 154 3.82 -4.47 15.18
C HIS A 154 3.52 -3.40 14.15
N PHE A 155 4.46 -2.49 13.95
CA PHE A 155 4.47 -1.60 12.80
C PHE A 155 5.60 -2.03 11.87
N THR A 156 5.40 -1.93 10.56
CA THR A 156 6.39 -2.30 9.55
C THR A 156 6.60 -1.14 8.59
N ILE A 157 7.84 -0.98 8.14
CA ILE A 157 8.19 -0.12 7.00
C ILE A 157 8.75 -1.04 5.91
N THR A 158 8.16 -1.02 4.72
CA THR A 158 8.61 -1.78 3.56
C THR A 158 8.99 -0.85 2.42
N GLU A 159 9.90 -1.30 1.56
CA GLU A 159 10.30 -0.58 0.36
C GLU A 159 10.21 -1.48 -0.88
N SER A 160 9.61 -0.95 -1.94
CA SER A 160 9.40 -1.63 -3.23
C SER A 160 10.21 -1.04 -4.38
N ASN A 161 10.16 -1.67 -5.56
CA ASN A 161 10.83 -1.20 -6.78
C ASN A 161 12.36 -0.96 -6.66
N ILE A 162 13.01 -1.67 -5.73
CA ILE A 162 14.45 -1.54 -5.53
C ILE A 162 15.19 -2.27 -6.64
N ARG A 163 15.98 -1.54 -7.44
CA ARG A 163 16.76 -2.13 -8.52
C ARG A 163 17.90 -2.98 -7.96
N TYR A 164 17.78 -4.30 -8.04
CA TYR A 164 18.84 -5.22 -7.63
C TYR A 164 18.78 -6.53 -8.43
N SER A 165 19.93 -7.09 -8.79
CA SER A 165 20.00 -8.34 -9.58
C SER A 165 20.10 -9.57 -8.69
N TRP A 166 19.06 -10.40 -8.72
CA TRP A 166 18.97 -11.66 -8.00
C TRP A 166 19.36 -12.82 -8.92
N VAL A 167 19.45 -14.03 -8.36
CA VAL A 167 19.47 -15.25 -9.18
C VAL A 167 18.20 -15.37 -10.04
N LYS A 168 18.27 -16.17 -11.12
CA LYS A 168 17.17 -16.34 -12.10
C LYS A 168 16.72 -15.05 -12.80
N ASP A 169 17.61 -14.06 -12.88
CA ASP A 169 17.40 -12.80 -13.61
C ASP A 169 16.25 -11.93 -13.11
N LYS A 170 15.70 -12.13 -11.89
CA LYS A 170 14.83 -11.12 -11.25
C LYS A 170 15.68 -9.88 -10.98
N LYS A 171 15.17 -8.70 -11.38
CA LYS A 171 15.93 -7.44 -11.34
C LYS A 171 15.40 -6.40 -10.34
N TRP A 172 14.41 -6.79 -9.53
CA TRP A 172 13.72 -5.91 -8.61
C TRP A 172 13.42 -6.64 -7.30
N VAL A 173 13.59 -5.93 -6.19
CA VAL A 173 13.10 -6.32 -4.87
C VAL A 173 11.86 -5.49 -4.60
N ASN A 174 10.81 -6.15 -4.13
CA ASN A 174 9.59 -5.48 -3.70
C ASN A 174 9.34 -5.81 -2.24
N PHE A 175 8.65 -4.91 -1.54
CA PHE A 175 8.19 -5.07 -0.17
C PHE A 175 9.28 -5.49 0.82
N ALA A 176 10.54 -5.14 0.57
CA ALA A 176 11.65 -5.48 1.45
C ALA A 176 11.43 -4.79 2.79
N LEU A 177 11.43 -5.56 3.89
CA LEU A 177 11.38 -4.97 5.22
C LEU A 177 12.59 -4.03 5.40
N ARG A 178 12.29 -2.79 5.78
CA ARG A 178 13.27 -1.79 6.17
C ARG A 178 13.38 -1.63 7.67
N ASP A 179 12.25 -1.61 8.37
CA ASP A 179 12.21 -1.49 9.82
C ASP A 179 10.93 -2.08 10.43
N MET A 180 10.97 -2.41 11.72
CA MET A 180 9.80 -2.71 12.54
C MET A 180 9.81 -1.87 13.82
N LEU A 181 8.67 -1.28 14.18
CA LEU A 181 8.57 -0.40 15.34
C LEU A 181 7.71 -1.03 16.46
N PRO A 182 8.15 -0.99 17.73
CA PRO A 182 9.46 -0.49 18.19
C PRO A 182 10.63 -1.42 17.84
N ASP A 183 10.33 -2.68 17.55
CA ASP A 183 11.25 -3.73 17.10
C ASP A 183 10.42 -4.94 16.60
N ALA A 184 11.08 -6.03 16.23
CA ALA A 184 10.43 -7.27 15.79
C ALA A 184 9.62 -8.01 16.87
N TYR A 185 9.74 -7.66 18.16
CA TYR A 185 8.92 -8.21 19.25
C TYR A 185 7.62 -7.45 19.46
N GLY A 186 7.49 -6.24 18.91
CA GLY A 186 6.28 -5.44 19.00
C GLY A 186 5.96 -4.97 20.43
N ALA A 187 4.80 -4.36 20.60
CA ALA A 187 4.30 -3.89 21.91
C ALA A 187 3.09 -4.72 22.35
N GLU A 188 3.08 -5.19 23.60
CA GLU A 188 1.94 -5.93 24.15
C GLU A 188 0.70 -5.04 24.29
N ILE A 189 -0.46 -5.62 23.99
CA ILE A 189 -1.78 -5.04 24.26
C ILE A 189 -2.69 -6.08 24.89
N THR A 190 -3.60 -5.61 25.73
CA THR A 190 -4.75 -6.37 26.23
C THR A 190 -5.97 -5.48 26.13
N LEU A 191 -7.00 -5.94 25.42
CA LEU A 191 -8.22 -5.20 25.16
C LEU A 191 -9.43 -6.02 25.62
N ALA A 192 -10.19 -5.50 26.58
CA ALA A 192 -11.50 -6.04 26.91
C ALA A 192 -12.45 -5.99 25.69
N ALA A 193 -13.52 -6.77 25.71
CA ALA A 193 -14.54 -6.74 24.67
C ALA A 193 -15.08 -5.31 24.46
N GLY A 194 -15.09 -4.85 23.21
CA GLY A 194 -15.54 -3.51 22.84
C GLY A 194 -14.59 -2.36 23.18
N ALA A 195 -13.45 -2.62 23.84
CA ALA A 195 -12.48 -1.59 24.19
C ALA A 195 -11.55 -1.26 23.01
N ASP A 196 -11.01 -0.05 23.02
CA ASP A 196 -10.01 0.43 22.08
C ASP A 196 -8.74 0.93 22.78
N THR A 197 -7.65 1.01 22.01
CA THR A 197 -6.39 1.63 22.42
C THR A 197 -5.75 2.35 21.23
N THR A 198 -4.90 3.31 21.51
CA THR A 198 -4.10 4.04 20.51
C THR A 198 -2.62 3.85 20.81
N ILE A 199 -1.85 3.47 19.80
CA ILE A 199 -0.40 3.33 19.89
C ILE A 199 0.25 4.19 18.82
N THR A 200 1.19 5.04 19.25
CA THR A 200 1.98 5.88 18.36
C THR A 200 3.45 5.47 18.37
N ARG A 201 4.09 5.47 17.20
CA ARG A 201 5.52 5.23 17.02
C ARG A 201 6.13 6.28 16.13
N ASP A 202 7.29 6.79 16.51
CA ASP A 202 8.10 7.61 15.62
C ASP A 202 8.75 6.71 14.58
N TYR A 203 8.78 7.16 13.32
CA TYR A 203 9.47 6.47 12.23
C TYR A 203 10.51 7.38 11.58
N GLU A 204 11.50 6.75 10.96
CA GLU A 204 12.53 7.40 10.14
C GLU A 204 12.75 6.60 8.85
N ILE A 205 12.79 7.28 7.72
CA ILE A 205 13.21 6.75 6.43
C ILE A 205 14.72 6.96 6.33
N ASN A 206 15.48 5.87 6.46
CA ASN A 206 16.92 5.96 6.54
C ASN A 206 17.56 5.88 5.14
N PRO A 207 18.17 6.97 4.62
CA PRO A 207 18.80 6.95 3.30
C PRO A 207 20.04 6.05 3.22
N ALA A 208 20.52 5.52 4.35
CA ALA A 208 21.59 4.53 4.38
C ALA A 208 21.09 3.09 4.17
N TRP A 209 19.78 2.86 3.99
CA TRP A 209 19.28 1.53 3.63
C TRP A 209 19.93 1.03 2.33
N PRO A 210 20.36 -0.24 2.27
CA PRO A 210 21.00 -0.79 1.09
C PRO A 210 20.10 -0.68 -0.15
N TYR A 211 20.61 0.00 -1.18
CA TYR A 211 19.88 0.27 -2.43
C TYR A 211 18.58 1.05 -2.23
N HIS A 212 18.51 1.92 -1.21
CA HIS A 212 17.39 2.83 -1.02
C HIS A 212 17.04 3.58 -2.32
N THR A 213 15.75 3.71 -2.57
CA THR A 213 15.18 4.47 -3.66
C THR A 213 14.80 5.85 -3.15
N ASP A 214 15.20 6.91 -3.87
CA ASP A 214 14.78 8.29 -3.53
C ASP A 214 13.30 8.56 -3.85
N ASP A 215 12.56 7.53 -4.27
CA ASP A 215 11.15 7.58 -4.65
C ASP A 215 10.29 7.07 -3.49
N LEU A 216 9.74 8.01 -2.72
CA LEU A 216 8.97 7.74 -1.51
C LEU A 216 7.60 7.08 -1.79
N ASP A 217 7.15 7.04 -3.05
CA ASP A 217 5.99 6.25 -3.47
C ASP A 217 6.24 4.74 -3.29
N ASN A 218 7.51 4.32 -3.17
CA ASN A 218 7.89 2.94 -2.94
C ASN A 218 7.83 2.50 -1.48
N ILE A 219 7.55 3.41 -0.53
CA ILE A 219 7.50 3.10 0.90
C ILE A 219 6.06 2.86 1.37
N GLU A 220 5.84 1.77 2.09
CA GLU A 220 4.57 1.47 2.73
C GLU A 220 4.74 1.25 4.24
N PHE A 221 3.70 1.62 4.98
CA PHE A 221 3.58 1.39 6.40
C PHE A 221 2.50 0.36 6.68
N GLY A 222 2.85 -0.64 7.46
CA GLY A 222 1.91 -1.63 7.98
C GLY A 222 1.76 -1.50 9.49
N CYS A 223 0.59 -1.90 10.00
CA CYS A 223 0.37 -2.18 11.40
C CYS A 223 -0.42 -3.47 11.51
N PHE A 224 -0.01 -4.41 12.36
CA PHE A 224 -0.77 -5.63 12.62
C PHE A 224 -0.74 -6.05 14.07
N VAL A 225 -1.81 -6.72 14.51
CA VAL A 225 -1.88 -7.33 15.85
C VAL A 225 -1.73 -8.83 15.71
N GLN A 226 -0.65 -9.37 16.27
CA GLN A 226 -0.38 -10.80 16.32
C GLN A 226 -0.77 -11.37 17.69
N ASP A 227 -1.58 -12.41 17.69
CA ASP A 227 -1.98 -13.11 18.90
C ASP A 227 -0.75 -13.74 19.58
N THR A 228 -0.69 -13.56 20.89
CA THR A 228 0.34 -14.15 21.76
C THR A 228 -0.19 -15.31 22.58
N THR A 229 -1.50 -15.48 22.60
CA THR A 229 -2.19 -16.61 23.19
C THR A 229 -2.36 -17.70 22.13
N VAL A 230 -2.33 -18.97 22.54
CA VAL A 230 -2.64 -20.07 21.62
C VAL A 230 -4.16 -20.15 21.50
N TYR A 231 -4.80 -19.19 20.82
CA TYR A 231 -6.25 -19.26 20.60
C TYR A 231 -6.55 -20.43 19.66
N GLN A 232 -7.37 -21.37 20.13
CA GLN A 232 -7.81 -22.57 19.38
C GLN A 232 -6.68 -23.47 18.80
N GLY A 233 -5.49 -23.48 19.41
CA GLY A 233 -4.38 -24.32 18.92
C GLY A 233 -3.61 -23.74 17.74
N ARG A 234 -3.93 -22.51 17.32
CA ARG A 234 -3.17 -21.78 16.28
C ARG A 234 -2.14 -20.90 16.97
N LEU A 235 -0.87 -21.21 16.74
CA LEU A 235 0.23 -20.40 17.25
C LEU A 235 0.43 -19.23 16.27
N ARG A 236 0.49 -17.98 16.75
CA ARG A 236 0.97 -16.80 16.01
C ARG A 236 0.00 -16.22 14.97
N GLU A 237 -1.31 -16.43 15.11
CA GLU A 237 -2.30 -15.85 14.19
C GLU A 237 -2.26 -14.31 14.23
N ILE A 238 -2.30 -13.68 13.05
CA ILE A 238 -2.49 -12.24 12.92
C ILE A 238 -4.00 -11.96 12.85
N LEU A 239 -4.47 -11.17 13.80
CA LEU A 239 -5.91 -10.96 14.03
C LEU A 239 -6.49 -9.90 13.10
N GLN A 240 -5.70 -8.87 12.79
CA GLN A 240 -6.01 -7.81 11.83
C GLN A 240 -4.73 -7.06 11.45
N ALA A 241 -4.77 -6.41 10.30
CA ALA A 241 -3.79 -5.41 9.90
C ALA A 241 -4.43 -4.13 9.35
N ALA A 242 -3.60 -3.14 9.14
CA ALA A 242 -3.84 -1.94 8.36
C ALA A 242 -2.58 -1.64 7.56
N VAL A 243 -2.74 -1.11 6.36
CA VAL A 243 -1.63 -0.69 5.48
C VAL A 243 -1.95 0.68 4.92
N ILE A 244 -0.97 1.58 4.91
CA ILE A 244 -1.03 2.89 4.25
C ILE A 244 0.29 3.15 3.53
N PRO A 245 0.30 3.79 2.36
CA PRO A 245 1.53 4.21 1.72
C PRO A 245 2.16 5.41 2.46
N LEU A 246 3.47 5.65 2.33
CA LEU A 246 4.12 6.88 2.80
C LEU A 246 3.67 8.05 1.94
N ALA A 247 4.02 8.07 0.66
CA ALA A 247 3.40 9.05 -0.21
C ALA A 247 1.90 8.75 -0.29
N ASN A 248 1.08 9.66 0.22
CA ASN A 248 -0.35 9.57 -0.07
C ASN A 248 -0.47 9.61 -1.59
N PRO A 249 -1.00 8.57 -2.27
CA PRO A 249 -1.43 8.73 -3.65
C PRO A 249 -2.41 9.90 -3.59
N LEU A 250 -2.02 11.05 -4.14
CA LEU A 250 -2.68 12.35 -4.02
C LEU A 250 -4.11 12.19 -3.47
N LEU A 251 -4.31 12.46 -2.18
CA LEU A 251 -5.59 12.28 -1.49
C LEU A 251 -6.75 12.72 -2.40
N GLU A 252 -7.40 11.76 -3.06
CA GLU A 252 -8.83 11.82 -3.28
C GLU A 252 -9.41 11.61 -1.88
N GLY A 253 -9.56 12.73 -1.17
CA GLY A 253 -10.08 12.73 0.18
C GLY A 253 -11.49 12.16 0.20
N ILE A 254 -11.70 11.26 1.17
CA ILE A 254 -12.99 10.87 1.76
C ILE A 254 -13.84 9.95 0.85
N GLU A 255 -14.22 8.79 1.39
CA GLU A 255 -15.23 7.90 0.79
C GLU A 255 -16.47 8.68 0.32
N GLU A 256 -16.65 8.83 -0.98
CA GLU A 256 -17.98 8.94 -1.58
C GLU A 256 -17.98 8.25 -2.95
N LYS A 257 -18.63 7.08 -2.96
CA LYS A 257 -19.26 6.38 -4.10
C LYS A 257 -18.75 6.81 -5.51
N PRO A 258 -17.96 5.97 -6.21
CA PRO A 258 -17.14 6.37 -7.36
C PRO A 258 -17.89 7.22 -8.40
N LEU A 259 -17.39 8.45 -8.59
CA LEU A 259 -17.85 9.39 -9.60
C LEU A 259 -17.21 9.05 -10.97
N PRO A 260 -17.90 9.37 -12.08
CA PRO A 260 -17.34 9.17 -13.41
C PRO A 260 -16.01 9.91 -13.55
N ILE A 261 -14.97 9.20 -14.04
CA ILE A 261 -13.69 9.80 -14.47
C ILE A 261 -14.06 11.04 -15.29
N SER A 262 -13.60 12.22 -14.87
CA SER A 262 -13.85 13.46 -15.59
C SER A 262 -12.60 13.87 -16.37
N PHE A 263 -12.77 14.71 -17.39
CA PHE A 263 -11.62 15.23 -18.13
C PHE A 263 -10.64 15.94 -17.18
N SER A 264 -9.39 15.46 -17.11
CA SER A 264 -8.35 16.05 -16.27
C SER A 264 -7.00 16.07 -16.99
N LEU A 265 -6.22 17.13 -16.79
CA LEU A 265 -4.85 17.26 -17.33
C LEU A 265 -3.88 17.57 -16.17
N LYS A 266 -3.06 16.59 -15.78
CA LYS A 266 -1.96 16.77 -14.83
C LYS A 266 -0.64 16.82 -15.58
N VAL A 267 0.12 17.87 -15.33
CA VAL A 267 1.42 18.13 -15.96
C VAL A 267 2.44 18.37 -14.84
N PRO A 268 3.65 17.78 -14.90
CA PRO A 268 4.71 18.07 -13.95
C PRO A 268 4.99 19.57 -13.99
N THR A 269 5.06 20.20 -12.83
CA THR A 269 5.31 21.65 -12.78
C THR A 269 6.75 21.99 -13.18
N LEU A 270 7.69 21.08 -12.92
CA LEU A 270 9.13 21.22 -13.17
C LEU A 270 9.65 19.99 -13.91
N VAL A 271 10.52 20.19 -14.91
CA VAL A 271 11.15 19.11 -15.68
C VAL A 271 12.57 19.51 -16.08
N HIS A 272 13.50 18.56 -16.14
CA HIS A 272 14.85 18.77 -16.68
C HIS A 272 14.94 18.27 -18.14
N ALA A 273 14.86 16.95 -18.38
CA ALA A 273 15.00 16.38 -19.73
C ALA A 273 13.73 15.65 -20.23
N HIS A 274 13.07 14.87 -19.37
CA HIS A 274 11.90 14.07 -19.71
C HIS A 274 10.88 14.08 -18.57
N GLY A 275 9.62 13.85 -18.89
CA GLY A 275 8.54 13.69 -17.92
C GLY A 275 7.30 13.04 -18.54
N TYR A 276 6.23 12.94 -17.77
CA TYR A 276 4.96 12.37 -18.22
C TYR A 276 3.79 13.31 -17.92
N ILE A 277 2.84 13.36 -18.84
CA ILE A 277 1.58 14.07 -18.69
C ILE A 277 0.49 13.03 -18.50
N GLU A 278 -0.28 13.16 -17.43
CA GLU A 278 -1.46 12.33 -17.23
C GLU A 278 -2.69 13.07 -17.78
N LEU A 279 -3.37 12.43 -18.73
CA LEU A 279 -4.62 12.92 -19.30
C LEU A 279 -5.73 11.89 -19.04
N SER A 280 -6.72 12.26 -18.23
CA SER A 280 -7.90 11.42 -17.97
C SER A 280 -9.06 11.83 -18.87
N LEU A 281 -9.77 10.86 -19.45
CA LEU A 281 -10.89 11.06 -20.36
C LEU A 281 -12.12 10.27 -19.89
N ASP A 282 -13.29 10.92 -19.88
CA ASP A 282 -14.58 10.32 -19.51
C ASP A 282 -15.22 9.49 -20.64
N ALA A 283 -14.76 9.69 -21.88
CA ALA A 283 -15.18 8.97 -23.07
C ALA A 283 -14.05 8.95 -24.10
N THR A 284 -14.25 8.24 -25.21
CA THR A 284 -13.33 8.31 -26.35
C THR A 284 -13.43 9.68 -27.03
N TYR A 285 -12.31 10.38 -27.17
CA TYR A 285 -12.23 11.68 -27.86
C TYR A 285 -11.12 11.74 -28.89
N GLN A 286 -11.30 12.62 -29.87
CA GLN A 286 -10.17 13.16 -30.63
C GLN A 286 -9.44 14.17 -29.75
N VAL A 287 -8.21 13.82 -29.35
CA VAL A 287 -7.38 14.61 -28.45
C VAL A 287 -6.30 15.33 -29.25
N ASN A 288 -6.06 16.59 -28.89
CA ASN A 288 -4.90 17.35 -29.32
C ASN A 288 -4.20 17.91 -28.09
N LEU A 289 -2.96 17.49 -27.85
CA LEU A 289 -2.09 17.92 -26.76
C LEU A 289 -0.87 18.64 -27.35
N THR A 290 -0.71 19.91 -27.01
CA THR A 290 0.28 20.80 -27.64
C THR A 290 1.05 21.60 -26.62
N LEU A 291 2.36 21.72 -26.80
CA LEU A 291 3.28 22.51 -26.01
C LEU A 291 3.48 23.87 -26.68
N TYR A 292 3.38 24.93 -25.88
CA TYR A 292 3.58 26.33 -26.26
C TYR A 292 4.68 26.95 -25.40
N ASP A 293 5.39 27.93 -25.96
CA ASP A 293 6.31 28.76 -25.18
C ASP A 293 5.58 29.88 -24.41
N ALA A 294 6.33 30.65 -23.62
CA ALA A 294 5.78 31.73 -22.78
C ALA A 294 5.05 32.84 -23.56
N ILE A 295 5.30 32.99 -24.87
CA ILE A 295 4.64 34.00 -25.72
C ILE A 295 3.55 33.38 -26.61
N GLY A 296 3.21 32.11 -26.40
CA GLY A 296 2.11 31.43 -27.08
C GLY A 296 2.45 30.88 -28.46
N ARG A 297 3.73 30.79 -28.83
CA ARG A 297 4.14 30.10 -30.07
C ARG A 297 4.07 28.60 -29.86
N LEU A 298 3.54 27.88 -30.85
CA LEU A 298 3.51 26.42 -30.83
C LEU A 298 4.95 25.88 -30.91
N VAL A 299 5.33 25.04 -29.94
CA VAL A 299 6.65 24.41 -29.86
C VAL A 299 6.60 22.99 -30.39
N LYS A 300 5.68 22.16 -29.86
CA LYS A 300 5.58 20.73 -30.21
C LYS A 300 4.14 20.23 -30.05
N THR A 301 3.71 19.36 -30.93
CA THR A 301 2.49 18.56 -30.72
C THR A 301 2.91 17.27 -30.01
N LEU A 302 2.40 17.06 -28.80
CA LEU A 302 2.72 15.90 -27.96
C LEU A 302 1.84 14.71 -28.29
N HIS A 303 0.57 14.95 -28.61
CA HIS A 303 -0.36 13.94 -29.09
C HIS A 303 -1.40 14.56 -30.01
N ALA A 304 -1.75 13.86 -31.08
CA ALA A 304 -2.88 14.21 -31.94
C ALA A 304 -3.55 12.94 -32.47
N GLY A 305 -4.75 12.64 -31.97
CA GLY A 305 -5.50 11.46 -32.39
C GLY A 305 -6.52 11.00 -31.36
N ALA A 306 -7.20 9.89 -31.67
CA ALA A 306 -8.20 9.31 -30.78
C ALA A 306 -7.55 8.68 -29.54
N LEU A 307 -8.09 8.98 -28.36
CA LEU A 307 -7.81 8.28 -27.11
C LEU A 307 -9.12 7.78 -26.52
N SER A 308 -9.14 6.55 -26.00
CA SER A 308 -10.31 5.96 -25.35
C SER A 308 -10.59 6.59 -23.98
N ALA A 309 -11.75 6.29 -23.38
CA ALA A 309 -11.96 6.60 -21.96
C ALA A 309 -10.85 5.97 -21.09
N GLY A 310 -10.49 6.63 -19.98
CA GLY A 310 -9.44 6.22 -19.05
C GLY A 310 -8.29 7.23 -18.92
N SER A 311 -7.27 6.90 -18.13
CA SER A 311 -6.04 7.69 -17.97
C SER A 311 -4.99 7.30 -19.01
N HIS A 312 -4.36 8.31 -19.61
CA HIS A 312 -3.30 8.16 -20.62
C HIS A 312 -2.05 8.87 -20.15
N LEU A 313 -0.92 8.16 -20.15
CA LEU A 313 0.40 8.75 -19.90
C LEU A 313 1.07 9.11 -21.22
N ILE A 314 1.34 10.40 -21.40
CA ILE A 314 1.98 10.94 -22.60
C ILE A 314 3.37 11.45 -22.22
N ALA A 315 4.40 10.82 -22.78
CA ALA A 315 5.78 11.23 -22.54
C ALA A 315 6.04 12.62 -23.14
N ILE A 316 6.77 13.45 -22.40
CA ILE A 316 7.29 14.72 -22.87
C ILE A 316 8.82 14.69 -22.79
N GLU A 317 9.45 14.97 -23.93
CA GLU A 317 10.91 15.11 -24.06
C GLU A 317 11.21 16.57 -24.38
N VAL A 318 11.99 17.20 -23.49
CA VAL A 318 12.28 18.64 -23.51
C VAL A 318 13.76 18.98 -23.53
N GLU A 319 14.66 18.00 -23.56
CA GLU A 319 16.11 18.18 -23.50
C GLU A 319 16.69 19.15 -24.55
N THR A 320 16.01 19.31 -25.68
CA THR A 320 16.43 20.23 -26.76
C THR A 320 15.81 21.63 -26.66
N LEU A 321 14.96 21.86 -25.67
CA LEU A 321 14.27 23.14 -25.46
C LEU A 321 15.04 23.98 -24.43
N PRO A 322 15.15 25.31 -24.63
CA PRO A 322 15.72 26.19 -23.62
C PRO A 322 15.00 26.12 -22.28
N ALA A 323 15.74 26.30 -21.18
CA ALA A 323 15.15 26.49 -19.86
C ALA A 323 14.19 27.70 -19.85
N GLY A 324 13.05 27.55 -19.17
CA GLY A 324 12.02 28.59 -19.14
C GLY A 324 10.60 28.07 -18.91
N ALA A 325 9.63 28.97 -18.99
CA ALA A 325 8.23 28.66 -18.83
C ALA A 325 7.55 28.26 -20.15
N TYR A 326 6.79 27.18 -20.10
CA TYR A 326 6.03 26.61 -21.20
C TYR A 326 4.60 26.31 -20.74
N PHE A 327 3.71 26.12 -21.71
CA PHE A 327 2.30 25.84 -21.46
C PHE A 327 1.84 24.66 -22.30
N ILE A 328 1.25 23.67 -21.66
CA ILE A 328 0.64 22.52 -22.32
C ILE A 328 -0.85 22.75 -22.43
N ARG A 329 -1.38 22.67 -23.64
CA ARG A 329 -2.81 22.77 -23.92
C ARG A 329 -3.35 21.43 -24.38
N ALA A 330 -4.32 20.91 -23.65
CA ALA A 330 -5.12 19.75 -24.05
C ALA A 330 -6.48 20.20 -24.60
N SER A 331 -6.93 19.59 -25.68
CA SER A 331 -8.31 19.69 -26.15
C SER A 331 -8.87 18.32 -26.50
N ALA A 332 -10.04 17.97 -25.95
CA ALA A 332 -10.75 16.72 -26.19
C ALA A 332 -12.26 17.00 -26.26
N GLY A 333 -12.87 16.91 -27.45
CA GLY A 333 -14.27 17.30 -27.64
C GLY A 333 -14.56 18.74 -27.19
N ARG A 334 -15.40 18.92 -26.16
CA ARG A 334 -15.70 20.24 -25.56
C ARG A 334 -14.70 20.69 -24.50
N HIS A 335 -13.84 19.79 -24.03
CA HIS A 335 -12.92 20.04 -22.94
C HIS A 335 -11.66 20.71 -23.45
N LYS A 336 -11.21 21.76 -22.75
CA LYS A 336 -9.96 22.47 -22.99
C LYS A 336 -9.33 22.82 -21.66
N GLN A 337 -8.06 22.47 -21.49
CA GLN A 337 -7.29 22.83 -20.30
C GLN A 337 -5.88 23.24 -20.70
N VAL A 338 -5.31 24.17 -19.93
CA VAL A 338 -3.94 24.62 -20.07
C VAL A 338 -3.24 24.45 -18.73
N SER A 339 -2.05 23.84 -18.74
CA SER A 339 -1.21 23.65 -17.56
C SER A 339 0.19 24.21 -17.81
N LYS A 340 0.81 24.76 -16.77
CA LYS A 340 2.16 25.34 -16.84
C LYS A 340 3.22 24.24 -16.65
N LEU A 341 4.32 24.36 -17.38
CA LEU A 341 5.53 23.54 -17.27
C LEU A 341 6.74 24.48 -17.16
N ILE A 342 7.66 24.21 -16.26
CA ILE A 342 8.94 24.92 -16.14
C ILE A 342 10.05 23.95 -16.51
N ILE A 343 10.81 24.28 -17.56
CA ILE A 343 12.01 23.53 -17.98
C ILE A 343 13.21 24.14 -17.26
N LEU A 344 14.00 23.28 -16.61
CA LEU A 344 15.25 23.62 -15.94
C LEU A 344 16.44 23.36 -16.88
N GLU A 345 17.56 24.03 -16.62
CA GLU A 345 18.84 23.76 -17.29
C GLU A 345 19.42 22.40 -16.89
#